data_AF-A0A351G611-F1
#
_entry.id   AF-A0A351G611-F1
#
_cell.length_a   1.000
_cell.length_b   1.000
_cell.length_c   1.000
_cell.angle_alpha   90.00
_cell.angle_beta   90.00
_cell.angle_gamma   90.00
#
_symmetry.space_group_name_H-M   'P 1'
#
loop_
_entity.id
_entity.type
_entity.pdbx_description
1 polymer ?
#
loop_
_entity_poly.entity_id
_entity_poly.type
_entity_poly.pdbx_seq_one_letter_code
_entity_poly.pdbx_strand_id
1 'polypeptide(L)' 'QIPCIERNAMGAIKAINASRIALRGDGEHYVSLDSVIATMRQTGEDMNSRYKETSLGGLAVNMVEC' A
#
# COMPACT_ATOMS: atom_id res chain seq x y z
N GLN A 1 -1.54 -13.19 -11.01
CA GLN A 1 -0.62 -13.94 -10.10
C GLN A 1 0.65 -13.17 -9.74
N ILE A 2 1.55 -12.84 -10.68
CA ILE A 2 2.69 -11.92 -10.43
C ILE A 2 2.22 -10.49 -10.80
N PRO A 3 2.36 -9.46 -9.94
CA PRO A 3 3.14 -9.45 -8.71
C PRO A 3 2.34 -9.63 -7.39
N CYS A 4 1.10 -10.11 -7.46
CA CYS A 4 0.17 -10.14 -6.33
C CYS A 4 0.61 -11.08 -5.21
N ILE A 5 1.15 -12.25 -5.54
CA ILE A 5 1.55 -13.27 -4.55
C ILE A 5 2.71 -12.73 -3.69
N GLU A 6 3.75 -12.19 -4.33
CA GLU A 6 4.88 -11.60 -3.62
C GLU A 6 4.49 -10.31 -2.88
N ARG A 7 3.56 -9.50 -3.40
CA ARG A 7 3.03 -8.33 -2.67
C ARG A 7 2.33 -8.73 -1.38
N ASN A 8 1.53 -9.80 -1.38
CA ASN A 8 0.90 -10.32 -0.17
C ASN A 8 1.93 -10.83 0.84
N ALA A 9 2.91 -11.63 0.38
CA ALA A 9 3.98 -12.13 1.24
C ALA A 9 4.80 -10.98 1.88
N MET A 10 5.20 -10.00 1.07
CA MET A 10 5.93 -8.82 1.56
C MET A 10 5.05 -7.93 2.45
N GLY A 11 3.75 -7.84 2.18
CA GLY A 11 2.77 -7.14 3.01
C GLY A 11 2.68 -7.73 4.41
N ALA A 12 2.60 -9.06 4.52
CA ALA A 12 2.58 -9.75 5.81
C ALA A 12 3.86 -9.49 6.63
N ILE A 13 5.02 -9.55 5.99
CA ILE A 13 6.32 -9.26 6.64
C ILE A 13 6.38 -7.79 7.10
N LYS A 14 5.93 -6.84 6.27
CA LYS A 14 5.89 -5.41 6.64
C LYS A 14 4.96 -5.17 7.82
N ALA A 15 3.80 -5.82 7.88
CA ALA A 15 2.87 -5.67 9.00
C ALA A 15 3.48 -6.15 10.33
N ILE A 16 4.14 -7.31 10.33
CA ILE A 16 4.84 -7.85 11.52
C ILE A 16 5.98 -6.93 11.94
N ASN A 17 6.75 -6.38 11.00
CA ASN A 17 7.85 -5.50 11.33
C ASN A 17 7.35 -4.13 11.82
N ALA A 18 6.29 -3.57 11.23
CA ALA A 18 5.69 -2.33 11.68
C ALA A 18 5.17 -2.45 13.11
N SER A 19 4.50 -3.55 13.47
CA SER A 19 4.05 -3.77 14.85
C SER A 19 5.22 -3.90 15.83
N ARG A 20 6.31 -4.54 15.44
CA ARG A 20 7.54 -4.60 16.25
C ARG A 20 8.16 -3.23 16.47
N ILE A 21 8.22 -2.39 15.44
CA ILE A 21 8.73 -1.01 15.56
C ILE A 21 7.85 -0.22 16.52
N ALA A 22 6.52 -0.30 16.38
CA ALA A 22 5.59 0.44 17.24
C ALA A 22 5.63 -0.03 18.71
N LEU A 23 5.72 -1.35 18.96
CA LEU A 23 5.70 -1.91 20.32
C LEU A 23 7.05 -1.86 21.03
N ARG A 24 8.16 -1.91 20.29
CA ARG A 24 9.52 -1.91 20.87
C ARG A 24 10.20 -0.54 20.79
N GLY A 25 9.63 0.39 20.02
CA GLY A 25 10.09 1.77 19.96
C GLY A 25 9.65 2.58 21.17
N ASP A 26 10.15 3.79 21.24
CA ASP A 26 9.82 4.83 22.22
C ASP A 26 8.62 5.70 21.80
N GLY A 27 8.06 5.45 20.61
CA GLY A 27 6.97 6.24 20.02
C GLY A 27 7.43 7.44 19.19
N GLU A 28 8.73 7.73 19.13
CA GLU A 28 9.29 8.83 18.33
C GLU A 28 9.36 8.47 16.83
N HIS A 29 9.43 7.16 16.51
CA HIS A 29 9.36 6.65 15.14
C HIS A 29 7.92 6.66 14.58
N TYR A 30 7.30 7.84 14.59
CA TYR A 30 5.89 8.03 14.27
C TYR A 30 5.71 9.16 13.26
N VAL A 31 4.79 8.93 12.31
CA VAL A 31 4.22 9.96 11.44
C VAL A 31 2.70 9.84 11.56
N SER A 32 1.99 10.97 11.59
CA SER A 32 0.53 10.97 11.69
C SER A 32 -0.12 10.11 10.62
N LEU A 33 -1.06 9.25 11.04
CA LEU A 33 -1.84 8.42 10.12
C LEU A 33 -2.61 9.28 9.12
N ASP A 34 -3.13 10.44 9.53
CA ASP A 34 -3.85 11.36 8.64
C ASP A 34 -2.94 11.89 7.54
N SER A 35 -1.67 12.19 7.85
CA SER A 35 -0.67 12.61 6.85
C SER A 35 -0.36 11.49 5.86
N VAL A 36 -0.28 10.24 6.32
CA VAL A 36 -0.09 9.07 5.45
C VAL A 36 -1.30 8.87 4.53
N ILE A 37 -2.53 8.98 5.06
CA ILE A 37 -3.76 8.85 4.28
C ILE A 37 -3.88 9.96 3.23
N ALA A 38 -3.60 11.21 3.61
CA ALA A 38 -3.60 12.34 2.68
C ALA A 38 -2.59 12.15 1.55
N THR A 39 -1.39 11.65 1.88
CA THR A 39 -0.34 11.34 0.90
C THR A 39 -0.75 10.19 -0.04
N MET A 40 -1.38 9.14 0.51
CA MET A 40 -1.90 8.02 -0.29
C MET A 40 -2.96 8.49 -1.28
N ARG A 41 -3.88 9.38 -0.85
CA ARG A 41 -4.90 9.98 -1.72
C ARG A 41 -4.27 10.81 -2.83
N GLN A 42 -3.34 11.72 -2.50
CA GLN A 42 -2.67 12.56 -3.48
C GLN A 42 -1.89 11.72 -4.50
N THR A 43 -1.16 10.71 -4.03
CA THR A 43 -0.43 9.78 -4.91
C THR A 43 -1.39 9.02 -5.83
N GLY A 44 -2.54 8.60 -5.32
CA GLY A 44 -3.60 7.97 -6.11
C GLY A 44 -4.23 8.91 -7.14
N GLU A 45 -4.34 10.21 -6.84
CA GLU A 45 -4.78 11.24 -7.79
C GLU A 45 -3.76 11.45 -8.91
N ASP A 46 -2.47 11.55 -8.56
CA ASP A 46 -1.35 11.80 -9.46
C ASP A 46 -0.98 10.58 -10.33
N MET A 47 -1.35 9.37 -9.90
CA MET A 47 -1.09 8.14 -10.65
C MET A 47 -1.75 8.21 -12.03
N ASN A 48 -1.04 7.74 -13.06
CA ASN A 48 -1.63 7.68 -14.40
C ASN A 48 -2.89 6.78 -14.36
N SER A 49 -3.99 7.23 -14.98
CA SER A 49 -5.25 6.48 -15.03
C SER A 49 -5.08 5.05 -15.55
N ARG A 50 -4.04 4.78 -16.34
CA ARG A 50 -3.68 3.46 -16.84
C ARG A 50 -3.13 2.49 -15.79
N TYR A 51 -2.72 2.97 -14.62
CA TYR A 51 -2.16 2.17 -13.52
C TYR A 51 -3.02 2.20 -12.26
N LYS A 52 -4.12 2.98 -12.25
CA LYS A 52 -5.04 3.03 -11.11
C LYS A 52 -5.84 1.74 -11.05
N GLU A 53 -5.80 1.05 -9.92
CA GLU A 53 -6.70 -0.07 -9.65
C GLU A 53 -8.15 0.45 -9.64
N THR A 54 -8.97 -0.02 -10.57
CA THR A 54 -10.39 0.32 -10.63
C THR A 54 -11.20 -0.69 -9.83
N SER A 55 -12.10 -0.20 -8.98
CA SER A 55 -13.08 -0.99 -8.22
C SER A 55 -14.12 -1.71 -9.08
N LEU A 56 -14.00 -1.66 -10.42
CA LEU A 56 -14.90 -2.25 -11.42
C LEU A 56 -14.24 -3.39 -12.22
N GLY A 57 -13.26 -4.10 -11.65
CA GLY A 57 -12.67 -5.27 -12.32
C GLY A 57 -11.38 -5.00 -13.11
N GLY A 58 -10.55 -4.06 -12.65
CA GLY A 58 -9.10 -4.17 -12.86
C GLY A 58 -8.54 -3.99 -14.27
N LEU A 59 -9.23 -3.28 -15.16
CA LEU A 59 -8.69 -2.93 -16.49
C LEU A 59 -7.86 -1.64 -16.45
N ALA A 60 -6.92 -1.55 -15.49
CA ALA A 60 -5.78 -0.64 -15.56
C ALA A 60 -4.83 -1.14 -16.67
N VAL A 61 -5.32 -1.12 -17.91
CA VAL A 61 -4.77 -1.39 -19.26
C VAL A 61 -3.74 -2.50 -19.47
N ASN A 62 -3.37 -3.28 -18.46
CA ASN A 62 -2.71 -4.58 -18.58
C ASN A 62 -2.84 -5.33 -17.24
N MET A 63 -3.95 -6.04 -17.10
CA MET A 63 -4.19 -7.16 -16.17
C MET A 63 -3.39 -7.17 -14.85
N VAL A 64 -4.08 -6.84 -13.76
CA VAL A 64 -3.80 -7.46 -12.47
C VAL A 64 -5.06 -8.23 -12.07
N GLU A 65 -5.11 -9.50 -12.46
CA GLU A 65 -6.04 -10.46 -11.87
C GLU A 65 -5.55 -10.80 -10.47
N CYS A 66 -6.37 -10.44 -9.48
CA CYS A 66 -6.29 -10.96 -8.13
C CYS A 66 -6.76 -12.42 -8.12
#